data_AF-A0A927NXB1-F1
#
_entry.id   AF-A0A927NXB1-F1
#
_cell.length_a   1.000
_cell.length_b   1.000
_cell.length_c   1.000
_cell.angle_alpha   90.00
_cell.angle_beta   90.00
_cell.angle_gamma   90.00
#
_symmetry.space_group_name_H-M   'P 1'
#
loop_
_entity.id
_entity.type
_entity.pdbx_description
1 polymer ?
#
loop_
_entity_poly.entity_id
_entity_poly.type
_entity_poly.pdbx_seq_one_letter_code
_entity_poly.pdbx_strand_id
1 'polypeptide(L)'
;MNIIDRNGDAEQIRAEKAKALDIALAQIEKNFGKGAVMRLGDTANKDGLEVIPSGCLELDIALGVGGYPRGRIIEIYGPESSGKTTFALHAVAEAQKLGGACAFVDAEHALDPVYAKNLGVDIDNLFVSQPDTGEQGLAIAETLVRSSAIDVLVVDSVAALVPRSEIEGEMGDSSMGVQARMMSQAMRKLAGIIAKSSTVVIFINQLREKIGVMFGNPETTTGGKALKFYASVRLDVRKGEAIKNGDEIIGNKTRIKVVKNKVAPPFKTAECELLYGKGVSFSASLLNVGVEFDIISKMGSWYSYGDTRIGQGAVNARKYIEENPEIGEEIRRKVMAKLGRAEALPEEEESVKSLIED
;
A
#
# COMPACT_ATOMS: atom_id res chain seq x y z
N MET A 1 51.76 -19.76 -36.81
CA MET A 1 51.57 -18.46 -36.13
C MET A 1 50.31 -18.59 -35.29
N ASN A 2 50.41 -18.33 -33.99
CA ASN A 2 49.71 -19.02 -32.91
C ASN A 2 48.23 -18.64 -32.74
N ILE A 3 47.38 -19.65 -32.54
CA ILE A 3 46.01 -19.51 -31.99
C ILE A 3 46.06 -19.39 -30.45
N ILE A 4 47.22 -19.66 -29.83
CA ILE A 4 47.42 -19.70 -28.37
C ILE A 4 47.57 -18.29 -27.74
N ASP A 5 47.93 -17.25 -28.51
CA ASP A 5 48.25 -15.91 -27.99
C ASP A 5 47.03 -15.00 -27.72
N ARG A 6 45.89 -15.27 -28.36
CA ARG A 6 44.69 -14.40 -28.25
C ARG A 6 43.97 -14.49 -26.91
N ASN A 7 44.14 -15.58 -26.17
CA ASN A 7 43.48 -15.76 -24.87
C ASN A 7 44.20 -15.03 -23.74
N GLY A 8 45.54 -14.96 -23.77
CA GLY A 8 46.32 -14.24 -22.76
C GLY A 8 46.10 -12.73 -22.80
N ASP A 9 46.06 -12.15 -23.99
CA ASP A 9 45.76 -10.73 -24.19
C ASP A 9 44.34 -10.36 -23.73
N ALA A 10 43.35 -11.22 -24.01
CA ALA A 10 41.97 -11.00 -23.59
C ALA A 10 41.80 -11.05 -22.05
N GLU A 11 42.53 -11.94 -21.39
CA GLU A 11 42.52 -12.09 -19.94
C GLU A 11 43.20 -10.89 -19.25
N GLN A 12 44.32 -10.43 -19.83
CA GLN A 12 45.04 -9.25 -19.36
C GLN A 12 44.22 -7.96 -19.54
N ILE A 13 43.57 -7.78 -20.70
CA ILE A 13 42.63 -6.66 -20.94
C ILE A 13 41.47 -6.69 -19.95
N ARG A 14 40.96 -7.88 -19.61
CA ARG A 14 39.88 -8.04 -18.62
C ARG A 14 40.34 -7.66 -17.21
N ALA A 15 41.56 -8.04 -16.83
CA ALA A 15 42.15 -7.67 -15.54
C ALA A 15 42.38 -6.15 -15.42
N GLU A 16 42.86 -5.50 -16.48
CA GLU A 16 43.02 -4.05 -16.53
C GLU A 16 41.68 -3.32 -16.42
N LYS A 17 40.65 -3.79 -17.14
CA LYS A 17 39.28 -3.26 -17.03
C LYS A 17 38.70 -3.45 -15.64
N ALA A 18 38.95 -4.59 -14.98
CA ALA A 18 38.51 -4.84 -13.61
C ALA A 18 39.18 -3.87 -12.63
N LYS A 19 40.50 -3.67 -12.75
CA LYS A 19 41.24 -2.71 -11.90
C LYS A 19 40.77 -1.27 -12.09
N ALA A 20 40.52 -0.85 -13.34
CA ALA A 20 39.97 0.47 -13.64
C ALA A 20 38.55 0.63 -13.08
N LEU A 21 37.73 -0.43 -13.15
CA LEU A 21 36.40 -0.46 -12.56
C LEU A 21 36.47 -0.30 -11.03
N ASP A 22 37.35 -1.04 -10.36
CA ASP A 22 37.48 -0.97 -8.89
C ASP A 22 37.93 0.42 -8.41
N ILE A 23 38.84 1.07 -9.14
CA ILE A 23 39.24 2.46 -8.86
C ILE A 23 38.05 3.40 -9.04
N ALA A 24 37.28 3.25 -10.12
CA ALA A 24 36.10 4.07 -10.36
C ALA A 24 35.03 3.86 -9.27
N LEU A 25 34.77 2.61 -8.86
CA LEU A 25 33.82 2.28 -7.79
C LEU A 25 34.27 2.90 -6.45
N ALA A 26 35.54 2.76 -6.09
CA ALA A 26 36.09 3.36 -4.85
C ALA A 26 36.01 4.89 -4.88
N GLN A 27 36.24 5.52 -6.03
CA GLN A 27 36.13 6.96 -6.18
C GLN A 27 34.67 7.43 -6.08
N ILE A 28 33.72 6.67 -6.62
CA ILE A 28 32.29 6.93 -6.47
C ILE A 28 31.89 6.85 -4.99
N GLU A 29 32.27 5.77 -4.27
CA GLU A 29 31.96 5.65 -2.84
C GLU A 29 32.60 6.75 -1.99
N LYS A 30 33.83 7.15 -2.30
CA LYS A 30 34.52 8.25 -1.60
C LYS A 30 33.79 9.59 -1.79
N ASN A 31 33.31 9.86 -3.00
CA ASN A 31 32.69 11.15 -3.34
C ASN A 31 31.21 11.24 -2.93
N PHE A 32 30.49 10.12 -2.97
CA PHE A 32 29.03 10.09 -2.83
C PHE A 32 28.52 9.25 -1.65
N GLY A 33 29.44 8.65 -0.88
CA GLY A 33 29.14 7.83 0.29
C GLY A 33 29.05 6.33 0.01
N LYS A 34 29.11 5.53 1.08
CA LYS A 34 28.93 4.07 1.00
C LYS A 34 27.57 3.74 0.38
N GLY A 35 27.55 2.79 -0.55
CA GLY A 35 26.34 2.36 -1.24
C GLY A 35 25.89 3.25 -2.41
N ALA A 36 26.68 4.27 -2.78
CA ALA A 36 26.40 5.10 -3.96
C ALA A 36 26.44 4.31 -5.28
N VAL A 37 27.19 3.22 -5.33
CA VAL A 37 27.21 2.25 -6.42
C VAL A 37 27.38 0.86 -5.85
N MET A 38 26.51 -0.08 -6.23
CA MET A 38 26.55 -1.46 -5.76
C MET A 38 26.19 -2.39 -6.91
N ARG A 39 26.65 -3.64 -6.85
CA ARG A 39 26.18 -4.66 -7.79
C ARG A 39 24.75 -5.02 -7.40
N LEU A 40 23.87 -5.11 -8.41
CA LEU A 40 22.45 -5.41 -8.19
C LEU A 40 22.22 -6.75 -7.46
N GLY A 41 23.10 -7.74 -7.68
CA GLY A 41 23.02 -9.05 -7.00
C GLY A 41 23.45 -9.03 -5.53
N ASP A 42 24.21 -8.02 -5.10
CA ASP A 42 24.66 -7.90 -3.70
C ASP A 42 23.56 -7.30 -2.80
N THR A 43 22.62 -6.55 -3.40
CA THR A 43 21.43 -6.00 -2.72
C THR A 43 20.19 -6.89 -2.86
N ALA A 44 20.02 -7.58 -4.00
CA ALA A 44 18.85 -8.44 -4.24
C ALA A 44 18.73 -9.66 -3.32
N ASN A 45 19.82 -10.04 -2.63
CA ASN A 45 19.88 -11.24 -1.79
C ASN A 45 19.87 -10.98 -0.28
N LYS A 46 19.89 -9.73 0.19
CA LYS A 46 20.05 -9.45 1.64
C LYS A 46 18.77 -9.09 2.36
N ASP A 47 17.89 -8.31 1.76
CA ASP A 47 16.67 -7.84 2.43
C ASP A 47 15.51 -7.97 1.43
N GLY A 48 14.57 -8.88 1.71
CA GLY A 48 13.32 -8.93 0.94
C GLY A 48 12.65 -7.56 0.91
N LEU A 49 11.85 -7.29 -0.12
CA LEU A 49 11.13 -6.01 -0.18
C LEU A 49 10.17 -5.91 1.01
N GLU A 50 10.48 -5.03 1.96
CA GLU A 50 9.61 -4.80 3.12
C GLU A 50 8.29 -4.16 2.70
N VAL A 51 7.21 -4.56 3.36
CA VAL A 51 5.85 -4.17 3.02
C VAL A 51 5.03 -3.85 4.28
N ILE A 52 4.04 -2.97 4.12
CA ILE A 52 2.96 -2.74 5.08
C ILE A 52 1.73 -3.52 4.59
N PRO A 53 1.11 -4.40 5.39
CA PRO A 53 -0.14 -5.06 5.03
C PRO A 53 -1.23 -4.04 4.66
N SER A 54 -2.07 -4.35 3.68
CA SER A 54 -3.09 -3.39 3.23
C SER A 54 -4.37 -3.37 4.06
N GLY A 55 -4.48 -4.28 5.04
CA GLY A 55 -5.72 -4.56 5.78
C GLY A 55 -6.76 -5.33 4.95
N CYS A 56 -6.40 -5.76 3.74
CA CYS A 56 -7.23 -6.56 2.84
C CYS A 56 -6.40 -7.71 2.25
N LEU A 57 -6.74 -8.95 2.62
CA LEU A 57 -5.95 -10.13 2.23
C LEU A 57 -5.96 -10.33 0.71
N GLU A 58 -7.10 -10.13 0.07
CA GLU A 58 -7.24 -10.22 -1.38
C GLU A 58 -6.37 -9.18 -2.09
N LEU A 59 -6.27 -7.97 -1.53
CA LEU A 59 -5.40 -6.93 -2.08
C LEU A 59 -3.92 -7.27 -1.88
N ASP A 60 -3.54 -7.81 -0.72
CA ASP A 60 -2.17 -8.24 -0.45
C ASP A 60 -1.69 -9.31 -1.45
N ILE A 61 -2.56 -10.26 -1.78
CA ILE A 61 -2.34 -11.27 -2.83
C ILE A 61 -2.22 -10.62 -4.21
N ALA A 62 -3.13 -9.70 -4.54
CA ALA A 62 -3.14 -9.00 -5.82
C ALA A 62 -1.90 -8.10 -6.01
N LEU A 63 -1.35 -7.55 -4.93
CA LEU A 63 -0.09 -6.80 -4.93
C LEU A 63 1.12 -7.68 -5.18
N GLY A 64 1.03 -8.99 -4.88
CA GLY A 64 2.03 -10.01 -5.21
C GLY A 64 3.28 -10.01 -4.33
N VAL A 65 3.50 -8.94 -3.56
CA VAL A 65 4.55 -8.82 -2.54
C VAL A 65 3.96 -8.87 -1.12
N GLY A 66 2.65 -9.07 -1.00
CA GLY A 66 1.97 -9.14 0.30
C GLY A 66 1.85 -7.77 0.97
N GLY A 67 1.50 -6.70 0.25
CA GLY A 67 1.22 -5.39 0.85
C GLY A 67 1.83 -4.21 0.11
N TYR A 68 1.74 -3.03 0.73
CA TYR A 68 2.30 -1.79 0.21
C TYR A 68 3.81 -1.74 0.41
N PRO A 69 4.62 -1.64 -0.66
CA PRO A 69 6.08 -1.67 -0.53
C PRO A 69 6.62 -0.40 0.14
N ARG A 70 7.44 -0.59 1.18
CA ARG A 70 8.13 0.48 1.91
C ARG A 70 9.04 1.30 0.99
N GLY A 71 9.18 2.58 1.31
CA GLY A 71 9.97 3.53 0.54
C GLY A 71 9.43 3.79 -0.87
N ARG A 72 8.12 3.63 -1.09
CA ARG A 72 7.47 3.84 -2.40
C ARG A 72 6.25 4.75 -2.30
N ILE A 73 5.93 5.35 -3.45
CA ILE A 73 4.70 6.09 -3.68
C ILE A 73 3.62 5.14 -4.19
N ILE A 74 2.44 5.21 -3.59
CA ILE A 74 1.22 4.49 -3.95
C ILE A 74 0.17 5.53 -4.35
N GLU A 75 -0.56 5.31 -5.45
CA GLU A 75 -1.73 6.12 -5.80
C GLU A 75 -2.99 5.25 -5.69
N ILE A 76 -3.96 5.69 -4.88
CA ILE A 76 -5.27 5.07 -4.77
C ILE A 76 -6.28 6.03 -5.38
N TYR A 77 -6.91 5.63 -6.48
CA TYR A 77 -7.86 6.48 -7.20
C TYR A 77 -9.14 5.73 -7.56
N GLY A 78 -10.19 6.49 -7.86
CA GLY A 78 -11.49 5.93 -8.20
C GLY A 78 -12.62 6.93 -8.01
N PRO A 79 -13.87 6.52 -8.27
CA PRO A 79 -15.05 7.34 -8.06
C PRO A 79 -15.20 7.79 -6.59
N GLU A 80 -16.09 8.73 -6.35
CA GLU A 80 -16.52 9.08 -5.00
C GLU A 80 -17.13 7.88 -4.30
N SER A 81 -17.01 7.82 -2.97
CA SER A 81 -17.54 6.73 -2.14
C SER A 81 -17.11 5.31 -2.56
N SER A 82 -16.00 5.16 -3.30
CA SER A 82 -15.51 3.86 -3.72
C SER A 82 -14.69 3.13 -2.64
N GLY A 83 -14.34 3.80 -1.53
CA GLY A 83 -13.56 3.23 -0.43
C GLY A 83 -12.09 3.65 -0.39
N LYS A 84 -11.65 4.63 -1.20
CA LYS A 84 -10.24 5.10 -1.26
C LYS A 84 -9.66 5.43 0.11
N THR A 85 -10.31 6.33 0.86
CA THR A 85 -9.91 6.72 2.21
C THR A 85 -9.98 5.55 3.18
N THR A 86 -10.94 4.64 3.02
CA THR A 86 -11.01 3.43 3.84
C THR A 86 -9.78 2.55 3.67
N PHE A 87 -9.31 2.28 2.44
CA PHE A 87 -8.08 1.51 2.23
C PHE A 87 -6.83 2.23 2.74
N ALA A 88 -6.77 3.56 2.64
CA ALA A 88 -5.67 4.32 3.20
C ALA A 88 -5.65 4.26 4.75
N LEU A 89 -6.81 4.34 5.39
CA LEU A 89 -6.93 4.18 6.85
C LEU A 89 -6.62 2.75 7.30
N HIS A 90 -6.95 1.72 6.53
CA HIS A 90 -6.49 0.35 6.80
C HIS A 90 -4.97 0.24 6.72
N ALA A 91 -4.32 0.89 5.74
CA ALA A 91 -2.85 0.93 5.67
C ALA A 91 -2.23 1.60 6.91
N VAL A 92 -2.86 2.67 7.40
CA VAL A 92 -2.47 3.38 8.63
C VAL A 92 -2.63 2.47 9.86
N ALA A 93 -3.78 1.82 10.00
CA ALA A 93 -4.06 0.92 11.12
C ALA A 93 -3.08 -0.26 11.15
N GLU A 94 -2.80 -0.89 10.00
CA GLU A 94 -1.83 -1.98 9.91
C GLU A 94 -0.41 -1.53 10.24
N ALA A 95 0.00 -0.34 9.79
CA ALA A 95 1.32 0.20 10.17
C ALA A 95 1.42 0.50 11.68
N GLN A 96 0.36 1.05 12.29
CA GLN A 96 0.32 1.29 13.74
C GLN A 96 0.36 -0.01 14.54
N LYS A 97 -0.33 -1.08 14.10
CA LYS A 97 -0.23 -2.42 14.72
C LYS A 97 1.18 -2.98 14.72
N LEU A 98 1.98 -2.62 13.72
CA LEU A 98 3.40 -2.97 13.64
C LEU A 98 4.31 -2.03 14.47
N GLY A 99 3.73 -1.12 15.26
CA GLY A 99 4.46 -0.13 16.07
C GLY A 99 4.99 1.06 15.27
N GLY A 100 4.57 1.22 14.01
CA GLY A 100 4.99 2.31 13.14
C GLY A 100 4.24 3.60 13.39
N ALA A 101 4.87 4.74 13.10
CA ALA A 101 4.23 6.05 13.21
C ALA A 101 3.58 6.45 11.88
N CYS A 102 2.38 7.01 11.95
CA CYS A 102 1.59 7.35 10.77
C CYS A 102 1.22 8.82 10.75
N ALA A 103 1.11 9.38 9.55
CA ALA A 103 0.67 10.75 9.34
C ALA A 103 -0.37 10.86 8.21
N PHE A 104 -1.25 11.84 8.34
CA PHE A 104 -2.34 12.09 7.41
C PHE A 104 -2.41 13.59 7.07
N VAL A 105 -2.20 13.91 5.80
CA VAL A 105 -2.41 15.26 5.25
C VAL A 105 -3.81 15.30 4.66
N ASP A 106 -4.76 15.81 5.43
CA ASP A 106 -6.18 15.93 5.09
C ASP A 106 -6.41 17.27 4.39
N ALA A 107 -6.13 17.31 3.10
CA ALA A 107 -6.43 18.45 2.22
C ALA A 107 -7.93 18.54 1.87
N GLU A 108 -8.70 17.44 1.97
CA GLU A 108 -10.16 17.44 1.78
C GLU A 108 -10.94 17.94 3.00
N HIS A 109 -10.29 18.06 4.17
CA HIS A 109 -10.89 18.48 5.44
C HIS A 109 -12.09 17.60 5.82
N ALA A 110 -11.99 16.30 5.50
CA ALA A 110 -13.10 15.35 5.53
C ALA A 110 -12.80 14.09 6.36
N LEU A 111 -11.66 14.03 7.06
CA LEU A 111 -11.32 12.90 7.90
C LEU A 111 -12.25 12.83 9.13
N ASP A 112 -12.97 11.71 9.27
CA ASP A 112 -13.80 11.40 10.44
C ASP A 112 -13.00 10.56 11.47
N PRO A 113 -12.66 11.11 12.65
CA PRO A 113 -11.92 10.39 13.68
C PRO A 113 -12.68 9.18 14.25
N VAL A 114 -14.01 9.23 14.33
CA VAL A 114 -14.83 8.13 14.84
C VAL A 114 -14.78 6.96 13.86
N TYR A 115 -14.94 7.26 12.57
CA TYR A 115 -14.81 6.24 11.54
C TYR A 115 -13.41 5.64 11.51
N ALA A 116 -12.36 6.47 11.54
CA ALA A 116 -10.97 5.99 11.57
C ALA A 116 -10.71 5.07 12.79
N LYS A 117 -11.20 5.44 13.98
CA LYS A 117 -11.08 4.61 15.18
C LYS A 117 -11.76 3.26 15.02
N ASN A 118 -12.95 3.22 14.40
CA ASN A 118 -13.65 1.97 14.13
C ASN A 118 -12.92 1.06 13.13
N LEU A 119 -12.06 1.63 12.27
CA LEU A 119 -11.18 0.88 11.38
C LEU A 119 -9.91 0.35 12.08
N GLY A 120 -9.74 0.64 13.38
CA GLY A 120 -8.57 0.22 14.15
C GLY A 120 -7.39 1.20 14.07
N VAL A 121 -7.62 2.43 13.62
CA VAL A 121 -6.61 3.50 13.69
C VAL A 121 -6.50 3.98 15.14
N ASP A 122 -5.27 4.05 15.64
CA ASP A 122 -4.96 4.73 16.88
C ASP A 122 -4.93 6.24 16.64
N ILE A 123 -6.03 6.90 17.02
CA ILE A 123 -6.26 8.33 16.81
C ILE A 123 -5.31 9.18 17.65
N ASP A 124 -4.95 8.72 18.85
CA ASP A 124 -4.13 9.49 19.78
C ASP A 124 -2.68 9.61 19.27
N ASN A 125 -2.24 8.63 18.48
CA ASN A 125 -0.91 8.56 17.89
C ASN A 125 -0.87 8.85 16.37
N LEU A 126 -1.99 9.30 15.77
CA LEU A 126 -2.02 9.68 14.36
C LEU A 126 -1.69 11.18 14.19
N PHE A 127 -0.61 11.49 13.48
CA PHE A 127 -0.29 12.89 13.15
C PHE A 127 -1.19 13.40 12.02
N VAL A 128 -2.03 14.39 12.27
CA VAL A 128 -2.91 14.98 11.25
C VAL A 128 -2.50 16.41 10.91
N SER A 129 -2.53 16.76 9.63
CA SER A 129 -2.34 18.12 9.13
C SER A 129 -3.46 18.48 8.15
N GLN A 130 -4.08 19.63 8.36
CA GLN A 130 -5.07 20.23 7.46
C GLN A 130 -4.45 21.47 6.82
N PRO A 131 -3.81 21.35 5.64
CA PRO A 131 -3.12 22.47 5.02
C PRO A 131 -4.12 23.44 4.38
N ASP A 132 -3.73 24.72 4.34
CA ASP A 132 -4.41 25.80 3.64
C ASP A 132 -4.11 25.76 2.13
N THR A 133 -2.91 25.34 1.72
CA THR A 133 -2.52 25.27 0.30
C THR A 133 -1.84 23.95 -0.07
N GLY A 134 -1.88 23.61 -1.36
CA GLY A 134 -1.24 22.43 -1.91
C GLY A 134 0.27 22.41 -1.67
N GLU A 135 0.95 23.55 -1.81
CA GLU A 135 2.39 23.67 -1.53
C GLU A 135 2.70 23.41 -0.06
N GLN A 136 1.88 23.95 0.85
CA GLN A 136 2.03 23.73 2.29
C GLN A 136 1.85 22.24 2.63
N GLY A 137 0.79 21.60 2.12
CA GLY A 137 0.55 20.17 2.33
C GLY A 137 1.70 19.29 1.84
N LEU A 138 2.23 19.58 0.64
CA LEU A 138 3.37 18.86 0.07
C LEU A 138 4.70 19.15 0.81
N ALA A 139 4.89 20.35 1.35
CA ALA A 139 6.04 20.68 2.18
C ALA A 139 6.01 19.97 3.53
N ILE A 140 4.83 19.88 4.16
CA ILE A 140 4.62 19.11 5.40
C ILE A 140 4.93 17.63 5.13
N ALA A 141 4.38 17.07 4.05
CA ALA A 141 4.70 15.72 3.60
C ALA A 141 6.22 15.49 3.42
N GLU A 142 6.91 16.44 2.78
CA GLU A 142 8.37 16.36 2.59
C GLU A 142 9.13 16.33 3.92
N THR A 143 8.80 17.21 4.85
CA THR A 143 9.45 17.28 6.17
C THR A 143 9.22 16.00 6.97
N LEU A 144 7.98 15.50 6.99
CA LEU A 144 7.63 14.27 7.70
C LEU A 144 8.39 13.05 7.15
N VAL A 145 8.42 12.87 5.83
CA VAL A 145 9.19 11.78 5.20
C VAL A 145 10.68 11.93 5.46
N ARG A 146 11.21 13.16 5.41
CA ARG A 146 12.64 13.43 5.66
C ARG A 146 13.08 13.07 7.08
N SER A 147 12.18 13.15 8.06
CA SER A 147 12.48 12.74 9.44
C SER A 147 12.82 11.26 9.55
N SER A 148 12.40 10.42 8.59
CA SER A 148 12.48 8.96 8.62
C SER A 148 11.80 8.33 9.84
N ALA A 149 10.94 9.08 10.52
CA ALA A 149 10.17 8.62 11.67
C ALA A 149 8.77 8.13 11.28
N ILE A 150 8.31 8.39 10.05
CA ILE A 150 6.97 8.03 9.56
C ILE A 150 7.05 6.77 8.69
N ASP A 151 6.25 5.76 9.03
CA ASP A 151 6.10 4.51 8.29
C ASP A 151 5.09 4.64 7.15
N VAL A 152 3.95 5.29 7.41
CA VAL A 152 2.91 5.55 6.42
C VAL A 152 2.49 7.02 6.45
N LEU A 153 2.54 7.67 5.30
CA LEU A 153 2.01 9.02 5.10
C LEU A 153 0.89 8.97 4.06
N VAL A 154 -0.31 9.44 4.43
CA VAL A 154 -1.44 9.59 3.49
C VAL A 154 -1.61 11.05 3.11
N VAL A 155 -1.90 11.32 1.85
CA VAL A 155 -2.31 12.64 1.33
C VAL A 155 -3.69 12.50 0.71
N ASP A 156 -4.71 13.03 1.38
CA ASP A 156 -6.13 12.98 0.98
C ASP A 156 -6.66 14.39 0.71
N SER A 157 -6.79 14.85 -0.54
CA SER A 157 -6.46 14.18 -1.79
C SER A 157 -5.69 15.10 -2.73
N VAL A 158 -5.10 14.52 -3.78
CA VAL A 158 -4.40 15.27 -4.82
C VAL A 158 -5.31 16.32 -5.48
N ALA A 159 -6.62 16.04 -5.59
CA ALA A 159 -7.57 16.98 -6.15
C ALA A 159 -7.71 18.25 -5.29
N ALA A 160 -7.62 18.11 -3.97
CA ALA A 160 -7.72 19.19 -2.99
C ALA A 160 -6.40 19.92 -2.71
N LEU A 161 -5.28 19.49 -3.28
CA LEU A 161 -4.02 20.24 -3.23
C LEU A 161 -4.10 21.45 -4.19
N VAL A 162 -4.80 22.49 -3.78
CA VAL A 162 -5.00 23.72 -4.57
C VAL A 162 -3.79 24.65 -4.38
N PRO A 163 -3.12 25.07 -5.46
CA PRO A 163 -1.99 26.01 -5.37
C PRO A 163 -2.38 27.34 -4.74
N ARG A 164 -1.48 27.95 -3.97
CA ARG A 164 -1.73 29.26 -3.34
C ARG A 164 -2.22 30.31 -4.32
N SER A 165 -1.61 30.40 -5.50
CA SER A 165 -1.99 31.37 -6.54
C SER A 165 -3.43 31.20 -7.05
N GLU A 166 -3.98 29.99 -6.93
CA GLU A 166 -5.37 29.70 -7.33
C GLU A 166 -6.36 30.01 -6.19
N ILE A 167 -5.94 29.87 -4.92
CA ILE A 167 -6.73 30.25 -3.74
C ILE A 167 -6.82 31.77 -3.61
N GLU A 168 -5.73 32.49 -3.87
CA GLU A 168 -5.67 33.95 -3.80
C GLU A 168 -6.24 34.65 -5.04
N GLY A 169 -6.44 33.92 -6.14
CA GLY A 169 -7.00 34.43 -7.39
C GLY A 169 -8.53 34.54 -7.36
N GLU A 170 -9.10 35.17 -8.39
CA GLU A 170 -10.55 35.28 -8.53
C GLU A 170 -11.15 34.07 -9.25
N MET A 171 -12.42 33.75 -8.97
CA MET A 171 -13.14 32.70 -9.70
C MET A 171 -13.23 33.06 -11.18
N GLY A 172 -12.59 32.26 -12.03
CA GLY A 172 -12.53 32.47 -13.48
C GLY A 172 -11.13 32.82 -14.00
N ASP A 173 -10.18 33.09 -13.11
CA ASP A 173 -8.78 33.27 -13.49
C ASP A 173 -8.20 32.01 -14.11
N SER A 174 -7.35 32.18 -15.12
CA SER A 174 -6.73 31.06 -15.83
C SER A 174 -5.62 30.42 -14.99
N SER A 175 -5.92 29.36 -14.25
CA SER A 175 -4.96 28.56 -13.47
C SER A 175 -4.42 27.33 -14.23
N MET A 176 -4.40 27.38 -15.58
CA MET A 176 -4.12 26.21 -16.43
C MET A 176 -2.79 25.52 -16.06
N GLY A 177 -2.89 24.30 -15.53
CA GLY A 177 -1.75 23.42 -15.27
C GLY A 177 -0.84 23.83 -14.11
N VAL A 178 -1.24 24.80 -13.27
CA VAL A 178 -0.45 25.18 -12.08
C VAL A 178 -0.30 23.99 -11.13
N GLN A 179 -1.40 23.32 -10.78
CA GLN A 179 -1.39 22.12 -9.93
C GLN A 179 -0.50 21.00 -10.51
N ALA A 180 -0.54 20.77 -11.82
CA ALA A 180 0.29 19.75 -12.48
C ALA A 180 1.80 20.05 -12.39
N ARG A 181 2.19 21.33 -12.48
CA ARG A 181 3.58 21.77 -12.31
C ARG A 181 4.04 21.63 -10.87
N MET A 182 3.21 22.04 -9.90
CA MET A 182 3.46 21.85 -8.47
C MET A 182 3.67 20.36 -8.15
N MET A 183 2.76 19.49 -8.56
CA MET A 183 2.90 18.04 -8.37
C MET A 183 4.17 17.49 -9.02
N SER A 184 4.53 17.95 -10.23
CA SER A 184 5.76 17.52 -10.91
C SER A 184 7.02 17.91 -10.13
N GLN A 185 7.05 19.10 -9.54
CA GLN A 185 8.16 19.55 -8.70
C GLN A 185 8.22 18.77 -7.38
N ALA A 186 7.08 18.59 -6.72
CA ALA A 186 7.00 17.87 -5.45
C ALA A 186 7.41 16.40 -5.61
N MET A 187 6.90 15.70 -6.63
CA MET A 187 7.27 14.30 -6.88
C MET A 187 8.77 14.12 -7.13
N ARG A 188 9.41 15.07 -7.82
CA ARG A 188 10.87 15.04 -8.06
C ARG A 188 11.67 15.15 -6.75
N LYS A 189 11.21 15.97 -5.80
CA LYS A 189 11.85 16.11 -4.48
C LYS A 189 11.57 14.89 -3.59
N LEU A 190 10.30 14.49 -3.50
CA LEU A 190 9.82 13.44 -2.60
C LEU A 190 10.37 12.07 -2.96
N ALA A 191 10.42 11.69 -4.24
CA ALA A 191 10.76 10.32 -4.64
C ALA A 191 12.10 9.82 -4.09
N GLY A 192 13.12 10.69 -4.09
CA GLY A 192 14.45 10.32 -3.58
C GLY A 192 14.51 10.22 -2.05
N ILE A 193 13.67 10.98 -1.33
CA ILE A 193 13.61 10.97 0.14
C ILE A 193 12.78 9.78 0.62
N ILE A 194 11.65 9.52 -0.05
CA ILE A 194 10.77 8.37 0.20
C ILE A 194 11.57 7.07 0.07
N ALA A 195 12.37 6.92 -0.99
CA ALA A 195 13.19 5.73 -1.18
C ALA A 195 14.23 5.48 -0.07
N LYS A 196 14.65 6.52 0.66
CA LYS A 196 15.67 6.44 1.73
C LYS A 196 15.09 6.31 3.14
N SER A 197 13.83 6.74 3.32
CA SER A 197 13.15 6.79 4.63
C SER A 197 12.34 5.53 4.93
N SER A 198 12.20 4.62 3.95
CA SER A 198 11.31 3.45 4.04
C SER A 198 9.83 3.79 4.31
N THR A 199 9.43 5.06 4.21
CA THR A 199 8.04 5.50 4.32
C THR A 199 7.22 5.04 3.11
N VAL A 200 6.04 4.48 3.34
CA VAL A 200 5.02 4.31 2.31
C VAL A 200 4.23 5.62 2.19
N VAL A 201 4.23 6.23 1.01
CA VAL A 201 3.43 7.46 0.78
C VAL A 201 2.26 7.16 -0.12
N ILE A 202 1.05 7.30 0.42
CA ILE A 202 -0.21 7.03 -0.27
C ILE A 202 -0.84 8.37 -0.68
N PHE A 203 -1.01 8.57 -1.99
CA PHE A 203 -1.81 9.66 -2.52
C PHE A 203 -3.21 9.15 -2.88
N ILE A 204 -4.24 9.73 -2.27
CA ILE A 204 -5.61 9.53 -2.71
C ILE A 204 -5.90 10.49 -3.85
N ASN A 205 -6.59 10.00 -4.87
CA ASN A 205 -6.90 10.79 -6.05
C ASN A 205 -8.32 10.55 -6.54
N GLN A 206 -8.88 11.55 -7.21
CA GLN A 206 -10.22 11.50 -7.78
C GLN A 206 -10.16 11.29 -9.29
N LEU A 207 -11.22 10.71 -9.84
CA LEU A 207 -11.42 10.65 -11.28
C LEU A 207 -12.00 11.97 -11.82
N ARG A 208 -11.59 12.32 -13.03
CA ARG A 208 -12.13 13.39 -13.88
C ARG A 208 -12.23 12.85 -15.30
N GLU A 209 -13.05 13.49 -16.13
CA GLU A 209 -13.16 13.14 -17.55
C GLU A 209 -12.37 14.11 -18.41
N LYS A 210 -11.71 13.58 -19.45
CA LYS A 210 -11.09 14.40 -20.49
C LYS A 210 -12.14 14.77 -21.52
N ILE A 211 -12.42 16.06 -21.63
CA ILE A 211 -13.29 16.62 -22.66
C ILE A 211 -12.70 16.32 -24.05
N GLY A 212 -13.54 15.87 -24.99
CA GLY A 212 -13.16 15.66 -26.39
C GLY A 212 -12.60 14.27 -26.73
N VAL A 213 -12.61 13.32 -25.79
CA VAL A 213 -12.24 11.92 -26.09
C VAL A 213 -13.48 11.16 -26.60
N MET A 214 -13.54 10.92 -27.92
CA MET A 214 -14.62 10.15 -28.55
C MET A 214 -14.35 8.63 -28.61
N PHE A 215 -13.11 8.19 -28.38
CA PHE A 215 -12.72 6.78 -28.43
C PHE A 215 -11.73 6.43 -27.31
N GLY A 216 -11.93 5.29 -26.63
CA GLY A 216 -11.12 4.85 -25.49
C GLY A 216 -11.69 5.25 -24.13
N ASN A 217 -10.88 5.15 -23.06
CA ASN A 217 -11.30 5.53 -21.70
C ASN A 217 -11.11 7.06 -21.50
N PRO A 218 -12.19 7.84 -21.26
CA PRO A 218 -12.10 9.29 -21.02
C PRO A 218 -11.57 9.63 -19.62
N GLU A 219 -11.54 8.68 -18.69
CA GLU A 219 -11.15 8.91 -17.31
C GLU A 219 -9.67 9.29 -17.16
N THR A 220 -9.41 10.25 -16.28
CA THR A 220 -8.08 10.67 -15.85
C THR A 220 -8.09 11.00 -14.36
N THR A 221 -6.91 11.15 -13.78
CA THR A 221 -6.73 11.60 -12.39
C THR A 221 -6.22 13.04 -12.37
N THR A 222 -6.43 13.77 -11.28
CA THR A 222 -5.98 15.16 -11.11
C THR A 222 -4.47 15.23 -10.81
N GLY A 223 -3.91 16.45 -10.79
CA GLY A 223 -2.48 16.66 -10.51
C GLY A 223 -1.53 16.36 -11.69
N GLY A 224 -2.05 16.18 -12.90
CA GLY A 224 -1.26 15.95 -14.11
C GLY A 224 -0.72 14.51 -14.22
N LYS A 225 0.42 14.34 -14.92
CA LYS A 225 0.99 13.00 -15.20
C LYS A 225 2.06 12.56 -14.21
N ALA A 226 2.62 13.46 -13.40
CA ALA A 226 3.79 13.18 -12.57
C ALA A 226 3.54 11.99 -11.63
N LEU A 227 2.48 12.05 -10.82
CA LEU A 227 2.14 10.98 -9.88
C LEU A 227 2.02 9.61 -10.57
N LYS A 228 1.43 9.56 -11.77
CA LYS A 228 1.31 8.32 -12.56
C LYS A 228 2.66 7.69 -12.87
N PHE A 229 3.71 8.46 -13.09
CA PHE A 229 5.06 7.96 -13.38
C PHE A 229 5.82 7.56 -12.11
N TYR A 230 5.74 8.38 -11.07
CA TYR A 230 6.45 8.20 -9.80
C TYR A 230 5.85 7.09 -8.94
N ALA A 231 4.53 6.92 -8.94
CA ALA A 231 3.86 5.83 -8.23
C ALA A 231 4.44 4.46 -8.64
N SER A 232 4.83 3.65 -7.66
CA SER A 232 5.23 2.26 -7.88
C SER A 232 4.03 1.34 -8.02
N VAL A 233 2.98 1.64 -7.25
CA VAL A 233 1.70 0.95 -7.31
C VAL A 233 0.59 1.96 -7.59
N ARG A 234 -0.35 1.61 -8.47
CA ARG A 234 -1.56 2.40 -8.70
C ARG A 234 -2.78 1.47 -8.58
N LEU A 235 -3.74 1.87 -7.77
CA LEU A 235 -4.96 1.12 -7.49
C LEU A 235 -6.18 1.88 -8.03
N ASP A 236 -6.98 1.22 -8.87
CA ASP A 236 -8.29 1.68 -9.32
C ASP A 236 -9.35 1.00 -8.44
N VAL A 237 -9.96 1.76 -7.54
CA VAL A 237 -10.92 1.28 -6.55
C VAL A 237 -12.32 1.66 -7.00
N ARG A 238 -13.20 0.66 -7.17
CA ARG A 238 -14.59 0.86 -7.60
C ARG A 238 -15.57 0.13 -6.70
N LYS A 239 -16.67 0.84 -6.40
CA LYS A 239 -17.84 0.29 -5.73
C LYS A 239 -18.51 -0.74 -6.64
N GLY A 240 -18.79 -1.92 -6.08
CA GLY A 240 -19.54 -2.99 -6.72
C GLY A 240 -20.95 -3.12 -6.14
N GLU A 241 -21.46 -4.34 -6.10
CA GLU A 241 -22.80 -4.67 -5.64
C GLU A 241 -23.02 -4.31 -4.16
N ALA A 242 -24.21 -3.85 -3.82
CA ALA A 242 -24.61 -3.60 -2.44
C ALA A 242 -24.74 -4.92 -1.66
N ILE A 243 -24.24 -4.93 -0.43
CA ILE A 243 -24.40 -6.03 0.51
C ILE A 243 -25.61 -5.70 1.39
N LYS A 244 -26.58 -6.62 1.43
CA LYS A 244 -27.82 -6.44 2.18
C LYS A 244 -27.95 -7.41 3.34
N ASN A 245 -28.58 -6.95 4.41
CA ASN A 245 -29.08 -7.79 5.50
C ASN A 245 -30.59 -7.55 5.62
N GLY A 246 -31.40 -8.46 5.07
CA GLY A 246 -32.81 -8.19 4.84
C GLY A 246 -32.98 -7.02 3.85
N ASP A 247 -33.70 -5.98 4.26
CA ASP A 247 -33.94 -4.78 3.46
C ASP A 247 -32.86 -3.69 3.62
N GLU A 248 -32.00 -3.81 4.63
CA GLU A 248 -30.96 -2.82 4.93
C GLU A 248 -29.69 -3.04 4.10
N ILE A 249 -29.13 -1.97 3.54
CA ILE A 249 -27.81 -2.01 2.88
C ILE A 249 -26.73 -1.76 3.92
N ILE A 250 -25.98 -2.81 4.24
CA ILE A 250 -24.94 -2.79 5.28
C ILE A 250 -23.52 -2.54 4.73
N GLY A 251 -23.36 -2.48 3.41
CA GLY A 251 -22.08 -2.26 2.77
C GLY A 251 -22.11 -2.47 1.26
N ASN A 252 -20.93 -2.66 0.67
CA ASN A 252 -20.78 -2.98 -0.74
C ASN A 252 -19.57 -3.88 -0.98
N LYS A 253 -19.66 -4.74 -2.00
CA LYS A 253 -18.48 -5.31 -2.62
C LYS A 253 -17.64 -4.20 -3.22
N THR A 254 -16.33 -4.36 -3.21
CA THR A 254 -15.39 -3.38 -3.75
C THR A 254 -14.36 -4.10 -4.59
N ARG A 255 -14.20 -3.63 -5.82
CA ARG A 255 -13.22 -4.16 -6.77
C ARG A 255 -12.01 -3.22 -6.81
N ILE A 256 -10.83 -3.78 -6.64
CA ILE A 256 -9.57 -3.05 -6.61
C ILE A 256 -8.67 -3.61 -7.71
N LYS A 257 -8.42 -2.84 -8.76
CA LYS A 257 -7.54 -3.25 -9.85
C LYS A 257 -6.15 -2.64 -9.66
N VAL A 258 -5.12 -3.48 -9.67
CA VAL A 258 -3.72 -3.04 -9.64
C VAL A 258 -3.31 -2.60 -11.05
N VAL A 259 -3.62 -1.36 -11.43
CA VAL A 259 -3.37 -0.87 -12.80
C VAL A 259 -1.90 -0.58 -13.09
N LYS A 260 -1.07 -0.47 -12.05
CA LYS A 260 0.38 -0.37 -12.15
C LYS A 260 1.01 -1.06 -10.95
N ASN A 261 2.07 -1.83 -11.20
CA ASN A 261 2.88 -2.46 -10.17
C ASN A 261 4.33 -2.54 -10.68
N LYS A 262 5.27 -1.95 -9.96
CA LYS A 262 6.72 -1.97 -10.27
C LYS A 262 7.48 -3.05 -9.49
N VAL A 263 6.83 -3.75 -8.57
CA VAL A 263 7.49 -4.70 -7.64
C VAL A 263 6.99 -6.13 -7.82
N ALA A 264 5.87 -6.31 -8.51
CA ALA A 264 5.32 -7.61 -8.93
C ALA A 264 4.48 -7.42 -10.21
N PRO A 265 3.99 -8.50 -10.85
CA PRO A 265 3.15 -8.40 -12.03
C PRO A 265 1.89 -7.54 -11.82
N PRO A 266 1.59 -6.58 -12.71
CA PRO A 266 0.40 -5.74 -12.62
C PRO A 266 -0.87 -6.44 -13.12
N PHE A 267 -2.00 -5.73 -13.06
CA PHE A 267 -3.32 -6.05 -13.60
C PHE A 267 -4.11 -7.15 -12.89
N LYS A 268 -3.58 -7.68 -11.78
CA LYS A 268 -4.38 -8.44 -10.83
C LYS A 268 -5.50 -7.58 -10.24
N THR A 269 -6.59 -8.23 -9.87
CA THR A 269 -7.77 -7.61 -9.28
C THR A 269 -8.08 -8.31 -7.97
N ALA A 270 -8.35 -7.53 -6.93
CA ALA A 270 -8.90 -8.01 -5.67
C ALA A 270 -10.38 -7.63 -5.58
N GLU A 271 -11.18 -8.52 -5.02
CA GLU A 271 -12.57 -8.24 -4.65
C GLU A 271 -12.74 -8.51 -3.17
N CYS A 272 -13.24 -7.52 -2.43
CA CYS A 272 -13.46 -7.62 -0.99
C CYS A 272 -14.79 -6.98 -0.60
N GLU A 273 -15.25 -7.23 0.62
CA GLU A 273 -16.46 -6.64 1.17
C GLU A 273 -16.11 -5.45 2.08
N LEU A 274 -16.64 -4.27 1.77
CA LEU A 274 -16.59 -3.10 2.64
C LEU A 274 -17.92 -2.94 3.37
N LEU A 275 -17.90 -3.09 4.69
CA LEU A 275 -19.05 -2.88 5.57
C LEU A 275 -19.02 -1.46 6.13
N TYR A 276 -20.17 -0.78 6.11
CA TYR A 276 -20.26 0.59 6.63
C TYR A 276 -19.97 0.61 8.14
N GLY A 277 -19.16 1.57 8.57
CA GLY A 277 -18.72 1.71 9.96
C GLY A 277 -17.69 0.68 10.45
N LYS A 278 -17.37 -0.37 9.67
CA LYS A 278 -16.40 -1.42 10.04
C LYS A 278 -15.22 -1.57 9.07
N GLY A 279 -15.37 -1.10 7.83
CA GLY A 279 -14.35 -1.21 6.79
C GLY A 279 -14.30 -2.58 6.13
N VAL A 280 -13.11 -3.05 5.76
CA VAL A 280 -12.91 -4.36 5.11
C VAL A 280 -13.34 -5.46 6.07
N SER A 281 -14.25 -6.33 5.62
CA SER A 281 -14.69 -7.49 6.41
C SER A 281 -13.60 -8.55 6.42
N PHE A 282 -12.81 -8.58 7.49
CA PHE A 282 -11.74 -9.55 7.66
C PHE A 282 -12.24 -11.01 7.65
N SER A 283 -13.40 -11.27 8.26
CA SER A 283 -14.06 -12.59 8.24
C SER A 283 -14.46 -13.02 6.82
N ALA A 284 -14.96 -12.10 5.99
CA ALA A 284 -15.21 -12.37 4.57
C ALA A 284 -13.91 -12.64 3.82
N SER A 285 -12.85 -11.87 4.09
CA SER A 285 -11.53 -12.10 3.49
C SER A 285 -10.95 -13.46 3.84
N LEU A 286 -11.04 -13.89 5.10
CA LEU A 286 -10.62 -15.23 5.52
C LEU A 286 -11.39 -16.33 4.80
N LEU A 287 -12.70 -16.16 4.63
CA LEU A 287 -13.52 -17.12 3.89
C LEU A 287 -13.11 -17.20 2.41
N ASN A 288 -12.99 -16.06 1.74
CA ASN A 288 -12.67 -15.99 0.32
C ASN A 288 -11.27 -16.54 0.03
N VAL A 289 -10.26 -16.06 0.76
CA VAL A 289 -8.87 -16.51 0.61
C VAL A 289 -8.71 -17.95 1.08
N GLY A 290 -9.43 -18.36 2.13
CA GLY A 290 -9.46 -19.75 2.58
C GLY A 290 -9.96 -20.70 1.52
N VAL A 291 -10.95 -20.30 0.70
CA VAL A 291 -11.39 -21.07 -0.47
C VAL A 291 -10.35 -21.04 -1.58
N GLU A 292 -9.73 -19.89 -1.87
CA GLU A 292 -8.69 -19.78 -2.89
C GLU A 292 -7.47 -20.67 -2.62
N PHE A 293 -7.12 -20.88 -1.36
CA PHE A 293 -5.99 -21.72 -0.93
C PHE A 293 -6.38 -23.15 -0.53
N ASP A 294 -7.60 -23.59 -0.85
CA ASP A 294 -8.11 -24.92 -0.53
C ASP A 294 -8.08 -25.26 0.99
N ILE A 295 -8.10 -24.24 1.85
CA ILE A 295 -8.23 -24.40 3.32
C ILE A 295 -9.70 -24.63 3.68
N ILE A 296 -10.62 -23.97 2.97
CA ILE A 296 -12.06 -24.11 3.11
C ILE A 296 -12.60 -24.75 1.83
N SER A 297 -13.32 -25.85 1.96
CA SER A 297 -13.94 -26.53 0.84
C SER A 297 -15.29 -25.90 0.51
N LYS A 298 -15.54 -25.64 -0.77
CA LYS A 298 -16.83 -25.15 -1.28
C LYS A 298 -17.45 -26.17 -2.24
N MET A 299 -18.56 -26.78 -1.84
CA MET A 299 -19.34 -27.71 -2.66
C MET A 299 -20.73 -27.12 -2.95
N GLY A 300 -20.92 -26.62 -4.17
CA GLY A 300 -22.14 -25.90 -4.54
C GLY A 300 -22.31 -24.63 -3.69
N SER A 301 -23.38 -24.58 -2.89
CA SER A 301 -23.63 -23.49 -1.94
C SER A 301 -23.08 -23.75 -0.53
N TRP A 302 -22.53 -24.92 -0.24
CA TRP A 302 -22.05 -25.30 1.09
C TRP A 302 -20.55 -25.02 1.25
N TYR A 303 -20.19 -24.47 2.41
CA TYR A 303 -18.82 -24.27 2.86
C TYR A 303 -18.50 -25.23 4.01
N SER A 304 -17.33 -25.86 3.97
CA SER A 304 -16.85 -26.80 4.99
C SER A 304 -15.39 -26.53 5.33
N TYR A 305 -15.05 -26.69 6.61
CA TYR A 305 -13.69 -26.61 7.10
C TYR A 305 -13.33 -27.95 7.75
N GLY A 306 -12.35 -28.66 7.17
CA GLY A 306 -12.15 -30.07 7.45
C GLY A 306 -13.44 -30.86 7.20
N ASP A 307 -13.86 -31.65 8.19
CA ASP A 307 -15.12 -32.42 8.13
C ASP A 307 -16.35 -31.62 8.61
N THR A 308 -16.16 -30.38 9.09
CA THR A 308 -17.23 -29.57 9.69
C THR A 308 -17.89 -28.69 8.63
N ARG A 309 -19.22 -28.79 8.48
CA ARG A 309 -19.99 -27.86 7.65
C ARG A 309 -20.16 -26.54 8.39
N ILE A 310 -19.52 -25.48 7.89
CA ILE A 310 -19.53 -24.15 8.52
C ILE A 310 -20.67 -23.25 8.03
N GLY A 311 -21.32 -23.57 6.91
CA GLY A 311 -22.54 -22.87 6.51
C GLY A 311 -22.96 -23.08 5.06
N GLN A 312 -24.24 -22.79 4.79
CA GLN A 312 -24.79 -22.69 3.44
C GLN A 312 -24.83 -21.23 2.99
N GLY A 313 -24.08 -20.89 1.95
CA GLY A 313 -23.89 -19.53 1.48
C GLY A 313 -22.81 -18.77 2.25
N ALA A 314 -22.20 -17.76 1.59
CA ALA A 314 -21.08 -17.02 2.15
C ALA A 314 -21.45 -16.26 3.45
N VAL A 315 -22.68 -15.73 3.53
CA VAL A 315 -23.17 -14.99 4.70
C VAL A 315 -23.18 -15.87 5.96
N ASN A 316 -23.72 -17.09 5.86
CA ASN A 316 -23.79 -18.00 7.01
C ASN A 316 -22.42 -18.55 7.38
N ALA A 317 -21.58 -18.88 6.40
CA ALA A 317 -20.21 -19.34 6.66
C ALA A 317 -19.37 -18.24 7.35
N ARG A 318 -19.51 -16.99 6.94
CA ARG A 318 -18.87 -15.84 7.60
C ARG A 318 -19.36 -15.69 9.03
N LYS A 319 -20.68 -15.74 9.25
CA LYS A 319 -21.29 -15.65 10.58
C LYS A 319 -20.75 -16.76 11.50
N TYR A 320 -20.59 -17.98 10.99
CA TYR A 320 -19.99 -19.07 11.75
C TYR A 320 -18.54 -18.78 12.15
N ILE A 321 -17.72 -18.23 11.26
CA ILE A 321 -16.34 -17.83 11.56
C ILE A 321 -16.31 -16.74 12.65
N GLU A 322 -17.24 -15.79 12.62
CA GLU A 322 -17.35 -14.72 13.62
C GLU A 322 -17.84 -15.23 14.98
N GLU A 323 -18.76 -16.20 15.00
CA GLU A 323 -19.34 -16.78 16.22
C GLU A 323 -18.43 -17.86 16.85
N ASN A 324 -17.42 -18.35 16.13
CA ASN A 324 -16.48 -19.39 16.60
C ASN A 324 -15.03 -18.90 16.49
N PRO A 325 -14.54 -18.06 17.43
CA PRO A 325 -13.22 -17.44 17.36
C PRO A 325 -12.05 -18.42 17.25
N GLU A 326 -12.14 -19.58 17.90
CA GLU A 326 -11.09 -20.61 17.83
C GLU A 326 -10.87 -21.14 16.40
N ILE A 327 -11.97 -21.42 15.68
CA ILE A 327 -11.93 -21.86 14.29
C ILE A 327 -11.49 -20.70 13.38
N GLY A 328 -12.01 -19.50 13.64
CA GLY A 328 -11.61 -18.30 12.91
C GLY A 328 -10.10 -18.05 12.99
N GLU A 329 -9.52 -18.22 14.18
CA GLU A 329 -8.09 -18.06 14.41
C GLU A 329 -7.26 -19.17 13.76
N GLU A 330 -7.73 -20.42 13.78
CA GLU A 330 -7.05 -21.52 13.09
C GLU A 330 -7.02 -21.29 11.57
N ILE A 331 -8.16 -20.88 10.99
CA ILE A 331 -8.25 -20.51 9.58
C ILE A 331 -7.32 -19.32 9.29
N ARG A 332 -7.34 -18.28 10.13
CA ARG A 332 -6.45 -17.12 10.02
C ARG A 332 -4.99 -17.57 9.95
N ARG A 333 -4.55 -18.41 10.88
CA ARG A 333 -3.17 -18.91 10.93
C ARG A 333 -2.78 -19.66 9.66
N LYS A 334 -3.65 -20.55 9.17
CA LYS A 334 -3.39 -21.30 7.92
C LYS A 334 -3.33 -20.38 6.71
N VAL A 335 -4.22 -19.40 6.62
CA VAL A 335 -4.22 -18.39 5.55
C VAL A 335 -2.95 -17.55 5.61
N MET A 336 -2.59 -17.01 6.78
CA MET A 336 -1.39 -16.19 6.96
C MET A 336 -0.10 -16.98 6.67
N ALA A 337 -0.04 -18.26 7.05
CA ALA A 337 1.07 -19.15 6.71
C ALA A 337 1.21 -19.33 5.19
N LYS A 338 0.10 -19.51 4.46
CA LYS A 338 0.12 -19.56 2.98
C LYS A 338 0.56 -18.25 2.34
N LEU A 339 0.32 -17.13 3.00
CA LEU A 339 0.79 -15.80 2.59
C LEU A 339 2.25 -15.50 3.00
N GLY A 340 2.92 -16.43 3.69
CA GLY A 340 4.29 -16.22 4.18
C GLY A 340 4.38 -15.24 5.36
N ARG A 341 3.28 -15.02 6.08
CA ARG A 341 3.14 -14.12 7.24
C ARG A 341 2.88 -14.87 8.53
N ALA A 342 3.59 -15.97 8.78
CA ALA A 342 3.44 -16.68 10.04
C ALA A 342 3.82 -15.74 11.21
N GLU A 343 2.87 -15.43 12.09
CA GLU A 343 3.16 -14.70 13.33
C GLU A 343 4.16 -15.51 14.17
N ALA A 344 5.25 -14.88 14.60
CA ALA A 344 5.95 -15.32 15.79
C ALA A 344 5.02 -15.01 16.97
N LEU A 345 4.65 -16.03 17.74
CA LEU A 345 3.86 -15.85 18.96
C LEU A 345 4.59 -14.86 19.89
N PRO A 346 3.89 -13.94 20.58
CA PRO A 346 4.36 -13.54 21.89
C PRO A 346 4.43 -14.82 22.72
N GLU A 347 5.62 -15.16 23.23
CA GLU A 347 5.75 -16.25 24.20
C GLU A 347 4.74 -15.98 25.32
N GLU A 348 3.83 -16.94 25.55
CA GLU A 348 3.05 -16.94 26.78
C GLU A 348 4.05 -16.81 27.94
N GLU A 349 3.86 -15.82 28.80
CA GLU A 349 4.64 -15.66 30.02
C GLU A 349 4.46 -16.88 30.93
N GLU A 350 5.19 -17.96 30.66
CA GLU A 350 5.51 -19.00 31.61
C GLU A 350 6.59 -18.46 32.57
N SER A 351 6.22 -17.50 33.42
CA SER A 351 7.04 -17.15 34.60
C SER A 351 6.23 -16.59 35.77
N VAL A 352 5.20 -17.32 36.21
CA VAL A 352 4.70 -17.20 37.58
C VAL A 352 4.61 -18.58 38.24
N LYS A 353 5.75 -19.25 38.38
CA LYS A 353 5.96 -20.37 39.31
C LYS A 353 7.45 -20.43 39.73
N SER A 354 7.87 -19.57 40.66
CA SER A 354 9.01 -19.86 41.57
C SER A 354 9.32 -18.79 42.63
N LEU A 355 8.34 -18.07 43.21
CA LEU A 355 8.62 -17.15 44.34
C LEU A 355 7.57 -17.23 45.47
N ILE A 356 7.11 -18.43 45.79
CA ILE A 356 6.58 -18.74 47.13
C ILE A 356 7.22 -20.05 47.57
N GLU A 357 8.49 -19.96 47.92
CA GLU A 357 9.19 -20.89 48.81
C GLU A 357 10.47 -20.15 49.24
N ASP A 358 10.33 -19.36 50.30
CA ASP A 358 11.27 -19.22 51.42
C ASP A 358 10.70 -18.27 52.49
#